data_AF-A0A136NBC3-F1
#
_entry.id   AF-A0A136NBC3-F1
#
_cell.length_a   1.000
_cell.length_b   1.000
_cell.length_c   1.000
_cell.angle_alpha   90.00
_cell.angle_beta   90.00
_cell.angle_gamma   90.00
#
_symmetry.space_group_name_H-M   'P 1'
#
loop_
_entity.id
_entity.type
_entity.pdbx_description
1 polymer ?
#
loop_
_entity_poly.entity_id
_entity_poly.type
_entity_poly.pdbx_seq_one_letter_code
_entity_poly.pdbx_strand_id
1 'polypeptide(L)'
;MIHCNEKLKIKEPKYYQLLMLTYPQLIPYTDIPFPIQLESNANTDEEKELINSLKKSNIHWVENAKEPAAVLNIRFSKRGNINYINYKLNWGGVITPESEVPYKNIQSIQYEIPYLIFGIGNDDRNWNLNQESKKK
;
A
#
# COMPACT_ATOMS: atom_id res chain seq x y z
N MET A 1 21.96 -23.48 -13.50
CA MET A 1 21.31 -22.19 -13.84
C MET A 1 19.89 -22.48 -14.25
N ILE A 2 18.93 -22.28 -13.35
CA ILE A 2 17.50 -22.44 -13.69
C ILE A 2 17.10 -21.14 -14.40
N HIS A 3 16.94 -21.21 -15.73
CA HIS A 3 16.34 -20.14 -16.52
C HIS A 3 14.82 -20.19 -16.34
N CYS A 4 14.28 -19.46 -15.37
CA CYS A 4 12.85 -19.17 -15.31
C CYS A 4 12.58 -17.99 -16.25
N ASN A 5 12.31 -18.28 -17.52
CA ASN A 5 11.98 -17.27 -18.54
C ASN A 5 10.54 -17.44 -19.08
N GLU A 6 9.64 -17.99 -18.27
CA GLU A 6 8.21 -17.91 -18.52
C GLU A 6 7.64 -16.76 -17.70
N LYS A 7 7.27 -15.67 -18.37
CA LYS A 7 6.37 -14.66 -17.79
C LYS A 7 5.13 -15.43 -17.32
N LEU A 8 4.94 -15.52 -16.00
CA LEU A 8 3.77 -16.12 -15.38
C LEU A 8 2.51 -15.42 -15.91
N LYS A 9 1.93 -15.96 -16.99
CA LYS A 9 0.60 -15.57 -17.47
C LYS A 9 -0.40 -16.27 -16.57
N ILE A 10 -0.55 -15.75 -15.35
CA ILE A 10 -1.60 -16.20 -14.44
C ILE A 10 -2.92 -15.84 -15.10
N LYS A 11 -3.65 -16.85 -15.61
CA LYS A 11 -4.90 -16.68 -16.35
C LYS A 11 -6.15 -16.61 -15.45
N GLU A 12 -6.02 -16.93 -14.16
CA GLU A 12 -7.17 -17.00 -13.26
C GLU A 12 -7.09 -15.96 -12.14
N PRO A 13 -8.12 -15.10 -11.96
CA PRO A 13 -8.20 -14.08 -10.90
C PRO A 13 -7.93 -14.61 -9.49
N LYS A 14 -8.27 -15.89 -9.24
CA LYS A 14 -8.13 -16.56 -7.95
C LYS A 14 -6.68 -16.65 -7.46
N TYR A 15 -5.72 -16.88 -8.37
CA TYR A 15 -4.30 -16.97 -7.98
C TYR A 15 -3.71 -15.60 -7.68
N TYR A 16 -4.16 -14.55 -8.35
CA TYR A 16 -3.77 -13.18 -8.00
C TYR A 16 -4.23 -12.82 -6.59
N GLN A 17 -5.48 -13.13 -6.27
CA GLN A 17 -6.03 -12.90 -4.94
C GLN A 17 -5.29 -13.70 -3.87
N LEU A 18 -5.00 -14.98 -4.13
CA LEU A 18 -4.23 -15.81 -3.19
C LEU A 18 -2.81 -15.28 -2.97
N LEU A 19 -2.11 -14.89 -4.03
CA LEU A 19 -0.77 -14.33 -3.94
C LEU A 19 -0.77 -13.02 -3.14
N MET A 20 -1.75 -12.15 -3.39
CA MET A 20 -1.86 -10.87 -2.70
C MET A 20 -2.26 -11.03 -1.23
N LEU A 21 -3.08 -12.03 -0.88
CA LEU A 21 -3.44 -12.34 0.51
C LEU A 21 -2.30 -13.04 1.27
N THR A 22 -1.48 -13.84 0.60
CA THR A 22 -0.44 -14.65 1.26
C THR A 22 0.91 -13.92 1.33
N TYR A 23 1.26 -13.18 0.28
CA TYR A 23 2.57 -12.52 0.15
C TYR A 23 2.45 -11.10 -0.44
N PRO A 24 1.69 -10.18 0.19
CA PRO A 24 1.53 -8.82 -0.31
C PRO A 24 2.87 -8.08 -0.50
N GLN A 25 3.86 -8.37 0.34
CA GLN A 25 5.18 -7.77 0.30
C GLN A 25 5.98 -8.07 -0.98
N LEU A 26 5.62 -9.13 -1.72
CA LEU A 26 6.31 -9.48 -2.96
C LEU A 26 5.73 -8.72 -4.16
N ILE A 27 4.49 -8.22 -4.05
CA ILE A 27 3.73 -7.61 -5.15
C ILE A 27 4.51 -6.49 -5.85
N PRO A 28 5.13 -5.52 -5.14
CA PRO A 28 5.87 -4.42 -5.80
C PRO A 28 7.07 -4.88 -6.64
N TYR A 29 7.59 -6.07 -6.35
CA TYR A 29 8.78 -6.63 -7.01
C TYR A 29 8.43 -7.66 -8.09
N THR A 30 7.15 -7.99 -8.26
CA THR A 30 6.72 -8.86 -9.34
C THR A 30 6.50 -8.06 -10.62
N ASP A 31 6.81 -8.65 -11.77
CA ASP A 31 6.44 -8.11 -13.10
C ASP A 31 4.96 -8.39 -13.45
N ILE A 32 4.15 -8.74 -12.45
CA ILE A 32 2.75 -9.11 -12.62
C ILE A 32 1.90 -7.86 -12.37
N PRO A 33 1.14 -7.35 -13.36
CA PRO A 33 0.29 -6.19 -13.16
C PRO A 33 -0.94 -6.57 -12.32
N PHE A 34 -1.04 -6.05 -11.10
CA PHE A 34 -2.20 -6.24 -10.23
C PHE A 34 -3.18 -5.07 -10.36
N PRO A 35 -4.47 -5.33 -10.63
CA PRO A 35 -5.48 -4.28 -10.66
C PRO A 35 -5.72 -3.73 -9.25
N ILE A 36 -5.40 -2.45 -9.03
CA ILE A 36 -5.66 -1.74 -7.78
C ILE A 36 -6.48 -0.49 -8.06
N GLN A 37 -7.59 -0.37 -7.36
CA GLN A 37 -8.39 0.84 -7.29
C GLN A 37 -7.92 1.69 -6.11
N LEU A 38 -7.64 2.96 -6.36
CA LEU A 38 -7.25 3.92 -5.32
C LEU A 38 -8.46 4.77 -4.90
N GLU A 39 -8.75 4.78 -3.60
CA GLU A 39 -9.70 5.66 -2.96
C GLU A 39 -8.96 6.60 -2.00
N SER A 40 -9.05 7.91 -2.22
CA SER A 40 -8.34 8.89 -1.40
C SER A 40 -9.16 10.16 -1.13
N ASN A 41 -8.89 10.80 0.02
CA ASN A 41 -9.38 12.14 0.36
C ASN A 41 -8.31 13.24 0.14
N ALA A 42 -7.29 13.00 -0.68
CA ALA A 42 -6.27 14.01 -1.00
C ALA A 42 -6.91 15.32 -1.50
N ASN A 43 -6.71 16.39 -0.76
CA ASN A 43 -7.28 17.71 -1.05
C ASN A 43 -6.20 18.75 -1.34
N THR A 44 -5.06 18.68 -0.65
CA THR A 44 -3.94 19.61 -0.87
C THR A 44 -3.08 19.19 -2.06
N ASP A 45 -2.30 20.14 -2.60
CA ASP A 45 -1.41 19.84 -3.72
C ASP A 45 -0.32 18.84 -3.33
N GLU A 46 0.17 18.91 -2.09
CA GLU A 46 1.16 17.97 -1.54
C GLU A 46 0.58 16.55 -1.41
N GLU A 47 -0.66 16.41 -0.94
CA GLU A 47 -1.33 15.11 -0.85
C GLU A 47 -1.58 14.50 -2.23
N LYS A 48 -1.97 15.32 -3.21
CA LYS A 48 -2.14 14.90 -4.60
C LYS A 48 -0.81 14.48 -5.23
N GLU A 49 0.29 15.17 -4.88
CA GLU A 49 1.63 14.79 -5.31
C GLU A 49 2.01 13.39 -4.80
N LEU A 50 1.72 13.09 -3.52
CA LEU A 50 1.92 11.74 -2.97
C LEU A 50 1.10 10.68 -3.72
N ILE A 51 -0.18 10.97 -3.98
CA ILE A 51 -1.02 10.05 -4.75
C ILE A 51 -0.45 9.82 -6.16
N ASN A 52 0.04 10.88 -6.81
CA ASN A 52 0.65 10.78 -8.13
C ASN A 52 1.99 10.03 -8.10
N SER A 53 2.77 10.13 -7.03
CA SER A 53 4.01 9.36 -6.88
C SER A 53 3.72 7.88 -6.68
N LEU A 54 2.68 7.54 -5.91
CA LEU A 54 2.19 6.16 -5.78
C LEU A 54 1.79 5.58 -7.13
N LYS A 55 1.16 6.38 -7.99
CA LYS A 55 0.77 5.94 -9.33
C LYS A 55 1.93 5.55 -10.24
N LYS A 56 3.17 5.96 -9.91
CA LYS A 56 4.39 5.57 -10.64
C LYS A 56 4.94 4.21 -10.24
N SER A 57 4.41 3.59 -9.19
CA SER A 57 4.79 2.23 -8.80
C SER A 57 4.30 1.20 -9.82
N ASN A 58 4.87 -0.01 -9.79
CA ASN A 58 4.55 -1.11 -10.72
C ASN A 58 3.18 -1.76 -10.43
N ILE A 59 2.14 -0.93 -10.38
CA ILE A 59 0.77 -1.28 -10.04
C ILE A 59 -0.11 -0.90 -11.22
N HIS A 60 -1.04 -1.78 -11.59
CA HIS A 60 -2.02 -1.48 -12.62
C HIS A 60 -3.21 -0.75 -11.97
N TRP A 61 -3.21 0.58 -12.05
CA TRP A 61 -4.27 1.40 -11.49
C TRP A 61 -5.52 1.32 -12.36
N VAL A 62 -6.63 0.89 -11.76
CA VAL A 62 -7.93 0.81 -12.44
C VAL A 62 -8.88 1.88 -11.90
N GLU A 63 -9.55 2.59 -12.80
CA GLU A 63 -10.50 3.66 -12.44
C GLU A 63 -11.92 3.13 -12.21
N ASN A 64 -12.25 1.94 -12.73
CA ASN A 64 -13.58 1.35 -12.68
C ASN A 64 -13.54 -0.11 -12.22
N ALA A 65 -14.32 -0.42 -11.19
CA ALA A 65 -14.45 -1.74 -10.55
C ALA A 65 -15.17 -2.81 -11.41
N LYS A 66 -15.18 -2.68 -12.74
CA LYS A 66 -15.80 -3.68 -13.63
C LYS A 66 -15.05 -5.02 -13.62
N GLU A 67 -13.77 -4.99 -13.22
CA GLU A 67 -12.95 -6.16 -12.96
C GLU A 67 -12.64 -6.27 -11.46
N PRO A 68 -12.47 -7.49 -10.91
CA PRO A 68 -12.10 -7.67 -9.52
C PRO A 68 -10.72 -7.03 -9.26
N ALA A 69 -10.72 -5.93 -8.52
CA ALA A 69 -9.52 -5.16 -8.16
C ALA A 69 -9.36 -5.08 -6.65
N ALA A 70 -8.12 -4.99 -6.19
CA ALA A 70 -7.86 -4.65 -4.80
C ALA A 70 -8.19 -3.18 -4.57
N VAL A 71 -8.79 -2.85 -3.43
CA VAL A 71 -9.12 -1.47 -3.05
C VAL A 71 -8.11 -0.99 -2.04
N LEU A 72 -7.32 0.01 -2.45
CA LEU A 72 -6.42 0.77 -1.61
C LEU A 72 -7.13 2.03 -1.13
N ASN A 73 -7.41 2.09 0.16
CA ASN A 73 -7.92 3.28 0.82
C ASN A 73 -6.76 4.06 1.44
N ILE A 74 -6.61 5.35 1.11
CA ILE A 74 -5.64 6.27 1.71
C ILE A 74 -6.38 7.50 2.23
N ARG A 75 -6.34 7.72 3.55
CA ARG A 75 -6.95 8.87 4.22
C ARG A 75 -5.89 9.73 4.88
N PHE A 76 -5.78 10.97 4.44
CA PHE A 76 -5.00 12.01 5.09
C PHE A 76 -5.79 12.62 6.24
N SER A 77 -5.15 12.75 7.39
CA SER A 77 -5.73 13.39 8.57
C SER A 77 -4.68 14.18 9.33
N LYS A 78 -5.13 15.07 10.23
CA LYS A 78 -4.26 15.87 11.08
C LYS A 78 -4.77 15.82 12.51
N ARG A 79 -3.88 15.51 13.46
CA ARG A 79 -4.20 15.55 14.90
C ARG A 79 -3.18 16.46 15.59
N GLY A 80 -3.66 17.63 16.03
CA GLY A 80 -2.79 18.71 16.52
C GLY A 80 -1.85 19.20 15.40
N ASN A 81 -0.54 19.15 15.67
CA ASN A 81 0.49 19.58 14.72
C ASN A 81 1.10 18.43 13.90
N ILE A 82 0.57 17.21 14.02
CA ILE A 82 1.11 16.03 13.33
C ILE A 82 0.13 15.60 12.24
N ASN A 83 0.65 15.39 11.03
CA ASN A 83 -0.11 14.84 9.92
C ASN A 83 0.00 13.31 9.92
N TYR A 84 -1.06 12.63 9.51
CA TYR A 84 -1.16 11.17 9.50
C TYR A 84 -1.72 10.68 8.16
N ILE A 85 -1.22 9.52 7.73
CA ILE A 85 -1.76 8.76 6.61
C ILE A 85 -2.32 7.47 7.18
N ASN A 86 -3.63 7.31 7.05
CA ASN A 86 -4.33 6.07 7.35
C ASN A 86 -4.47 5.30 6.04
N TYR A 87 -4.05 4.04 6.01
CA TYR A 87 -4.10 3.23 4.80
C TYR A 87 -4.61 1.82 5.08
N LYS A 88 -5.30 1.25 4.09
CA LYS A 88 -5.85 -0.10 4.14
C LYS A 88 -5.92 -0.68 2.73
N LEU A 89 -5.56 -1.95 2.58
CA LEU A 89 -5.61 -2.65 1.29
C LEU A 89 -6.48 -3.90 1.44
N ASN A 90 -7.50 -4.05 0.58
CA ASN A 90 -8.41 -5.20 0.62
C ASN A 90 -8.69 -5.77 -0.76
N TRP A 91 -8.86 -7.09 -0.86
CA TRP A 91 -9.34 -7.76 -2.08
C TRP A 91 -10.20 -8.96 -1.71
N GLY A 92 -11.48 -8.73 -1.39
CA GLY A 92 -12.36 -9.76 -0.83
C GLY A 92 -11.96 -10.28 0.56
N GLY A 93 -10.86 -9.77 1.10
CA GLY A 93 -10.29 -10.02 2.43
C GLY A 93 -9.26 -8.93 2.75
N VAL A 94 -8.84 -8.84 4.02
CA VAL A 94 -7.83 -7.85 4.46
C VAL A 94 -6.45 -8.31 4.00
N ILE A 95 -5.81 -7.50 3.15
CA ILE A 95 -4.42 -7.73 2.71
C ILE A 95 -3.47 -7.04 3.68
N THR A 96 -3.72 -5.75 3.92
CA THR A 96 -2.99 -4.94 4.90
C THR A 96 -4.01 -4.37 5.87
N PRO A 97 -3.89 -4.62 7.19
CA PRO A 97 -4.82 -4.08 8.17
C PRO A 97 -4.77 -2.56 8.13
N GLU A 98 -5.86 -1.93 8.57
CA GLU A 98 -5.91 -0.49 8.72
C GLU A 98 -4.77 -0.04 9.62
N SER A 99 -3.88 0.76 9.05
CA SER A 99 -2.62 1.18 9.65
C SER A 99 -2.47 2.68 9.49
N GLU A 100 -1.78 3.29 10.44
CA GLU A 100 -1.59 4.73 10.48
C GLU A 100 -0.10 5.05 10.60
N VAL A 101 0.36 6.02 9.80
CA VAL A 101 1.75 6.48 9.85
C VAL A 101 1.80 8.02 9.98
N PRO A 102 2.51 8.55 10.99
CA PRO A 102 2.74 9.99 11.10
C PRO A 102 3.76 10.45 10.06
N TYR A 103 3.62 11.69 9.57
CA TYR A 103 4.60 12.31 8.69
C TYR A 103 4.73 13.81 8.96
N LYS A 104 5.94 14.34 8.74
CA LYS A 104 6.24 15.78 8.89
C LYS A 104 6.04 16.53 7.58
N ASN A 105 6.50 15.96 6.48
CA ASN A 105 6.32 16.46 5.12
C ASN A 105 6.13 15.27 4.16
N ILE A 106 5.55 15.53 2.99
CA ILE A 106 5.26 14.47 2.01
C ILE A 106 6.56 13.85 1.47
N GLN A 107 7.62 14.64 1.33
CA GLN A 107 8.89 14.19 0.78
C GLN A 107 9.55 13.10 1.65
N SER A 108 9.34 13.12 2.97
CA SER A 108 9.88 12.09 3.87
C SER A 108 9.14 10.76 3.74
N ILE A 109 7.85 10.78 3.38
CA ILE A 109 7.01 9.58 3.40
C ILE A 109 6.73 9.00 2.00
N GLN A 110 6.97 9.78 0.93
CA GLN A 110 6.69 9.36 -0.45
C GLN A 110 7.39 8.07 -0.88
N TYR A 111 8.59 7.81 -0.34
CA TYR A 111 9.33 6.60 -0.64
C TYR A 111 8.92 5.43 0.25
N GLU A 112 8.36 5.69 1.44
CA GLU A 112 8.00 4.66 2.40
C GLU A 112 6.57 4.14 2.21
N ILE A 113 5.60 5.02 1.88
CA ILE A 113 4.20 4.64 1.71
C ILE A 113 4.00 3.45 0.77
N PRO A 114 4.63 3.40 -0.43
CA PRO A 114 4.48 2.25 -1.31
C PRO A 114 4.81 0.93 -0.60
N TYR A 115 5.91 0.88 0.16
CA TYR A 115 6.31 -0.32 0.90
C TYR A 115 5.35 -0.65 2.03
N LEU A 116 4.92 0.36 2.80
CA LEU A 116 4.02 0.20 3.93
C LEU A 116 2.66 -0.37 3.52
N ILE A 117 2.11 0.07 2.39
CA ILE A 117 0.84 -0.42 1.85
C ILE A 117 0.87 -1.94 1.60
N PHE A 118 2.03 -2.50 1.27
CA PHE A 118 2.25 -3.93 1.06
C PHE A 118 2.82 -4.64 2.30
N GLY A 119 2.80 -4.00 3.47
CA GLY A 119 3.28 -4.59 4.73
C GLY A 119 4.80 -4.64 4.86
N ILE A 120 5.56 -4.00 3.99
CA ILE A 120 7.02 -3.96 4.06
C ILE A 120 7.46 -2.84 5.03
N GLY A 121 8.30 -3.20 6.01
CA GLY A 121 8.86 -2.23 6.97
C GLY A 121 7.96 -1.85 8.14
N ASN A 122 6.95 -2.67 8.44
CA ASN A 122 6.02 -2.45 9.57
C ASN A 122 6.45 -3.15 10.88
N ASP A 123 7.35 -4.14 10.81
CA ASP A 123 7.81 -4.91 11.99
C ASP A 123 8.56 -4.02 13.01
N ASP A 124 9.32 -3.03 12.55
CA ASP A 124 10.13 -2.18 13.44
C ASP A 124 9.37 -0.96 14.02
N ARG A 125 8.27 -0.53 13.39
CA ARG A 125 7.52 0.66 13.86
C ARG A 125 6.62 0.35 15.06
N ASN A 126 6.07 -0.86 15.12
CA ASN A 126 5.28 -1.34 16.25
C ASN A 126 6.13 -1.58 17.51
N TRP A 127 7.43 -1.82 17.36
CA TRP A 127 8.35 -1.96 18.49
C TRP A 127 8.53 -0.65 19.26
N ASN A 128 8.60 0.49 18.57
CA ASN A 128 8.85 1.80 19.21
C ASN A 128 7.62 2.38 19.93
N LEU A 129 6.40 2.15 19.42
CA LEU A 129 5.16 2.60 20.07
C LEU A 129 4.90 1.89 21.41
N ASN A 130 5.34 0.63 21.55
CA ASN A 130 5.23 -0.15 22.79
C ASN A 130 6.33 0.17 23.83
N GLN A 131 7.38 0.92 23.45
CA GLN A 131 8.40 1.37 24.40
C GLN A 131 8.05 2.74 25.02
N GLU A 132 7.34 3.61 24.30
CA GLU A 132 6.91 4.90 24.84
C GLU A 132 5.73 4.78 25.83
N SER A 133 4.84 3.79 25.64
CA SER A 133 3.72 3.52 26.55
C SER A 133 4.13 2.89 27.89
N LYS A 134 5.38 2.39 28.01
CA LYS A 134 5.95 1.82 29.24
C LYS A 134 6.81 2.79 30.06
N LYS A 135 6.88 4.07 29.67
CA LYS A 135 7.65 5.13 30.38
C LYS A 135 6.77 6.16 31.10
N LYS A 136 5.52 5.83 31.44
CA LYS A 136 4.70 6.62 32.36
C LYS A 136 4.40 5.85 33.63
#